data_AF-A0A7S0JKY2-F1
#
_entry.id   AF-A0A7S0JKY2-F1
#
_cell.length_a   1.000
_cell.length_b   1.000
_cell.length_c   1.000
_cell.angle_alpha   90.00
_cell.angle_beta   90.00
_cell.angle_gamma   90.00
#
_symmetry.space_group_name_H-M   'P 1'
#
loop_
_entity.id
_entity.type
_entity.pdbx_description
1 polymer ?
#
loop_
_entity_poly.entity_id
_entity_poly.type
_entity_poly.pdbx_seq_one_letter_code
_entity_poly.pdbx_strand_id
1 'polypeptide(L)'
;LELEFRSYKEHHGSTNQQQLEAITELKLIVDRLSQQVESKQVELGAKEGNMAEQQMAIQALMEKLMDAENARRALHNTVQELKGNIRVFCRVRPAPEGVANALDVSDGTKLSLKHSSDSHNFGFDKVFDPSAGQAAVFEEVDGLVQSALDGYKVCIFAYGQTGSGKTYTMQGTPDPANWGLIPRSLSKILDTSRKMRADGWVWVLE
;
A
#
# COMPACT_ATOMS: atom_id res chain seq x y z
N LEU A 1 32.33 -42.02 62.56
CA LEU A 1 31.31 -41.56 63.53
C LEU A 1 31.84 -40.51 64.52
N GLU A 2 32.59 -40.80 65.59
CA GLU A 2 33.05 -39.72 66.51
C GLU A 2 34.12 -38.79 65.90
N LEU A 3 35.03 -39.32 65.08
CA LEU A 3 36.04 -38.53 64.35
C LEU A 3 35.42 -37.66 63.24
N GLU A 4 34.37 -38.16 62.58
CA GLU A 4 33.60 -37.39 61.58
C GLU A 4 32.75 -36.31 62.26
N PHE A 5 32.22 -36.56 63.45
CA PHE A 5 31.48 -35.56 64.22
C PHE A 5 32.39 -34.44 64.74
N ARG A 6 33.65 -34.74 65.09
CA ARG A 6 34.66 -33.72 65.43
C ARG A 6 35.09 -32.90 64.23
N SER A 7 35.37 -33.54 63.09
CA SER A 7 35.69 -32.84 61.84
C SER A 7 34.51 -31.96 61.37
N TYR A 8 33.27 -32.43 61.52
CA TYR A 8 32.06 -31.65 61.22
C TYR A 8 31.89 -30.46 62.18
N LYS A 9 32.26 -30.60 63.45
CA LYS A 9 32.19 -29.54 64.47
C LYS A 9 33.34 -28.53 64.36
N GLU A 10 34.51 -28.97 63.87
CA GLU A 10 35.66 -28.11 63.56
C GLU A 10 35.47 -27.34 62.25
N HIS A 11 34.80 -27.92 61.25
CA HIS A 11 34.46 -27.22 60.00
C HIS A 11 33.20 -26.33 60.11
N HIS A 12 32.26 -26.61 61.02
CA HIS A 12 31.10 -25.73 61.31
C HIS A 12 31.32 -24.74 62.47
N GLY A 13 32.56 -24.60 62.94
CA GLY A 13 32.95 -23.57 63.89
C GLY A 13 33.11 -22.19 63.24
N SER A 14 32.10 -21.68 62.52
CA SER A 14 32.04 -20.24 62.29
C SER A 14 31.82 -19.58 63.64
N THR A 15 32.74 -18.70 64.04
CA THR A 15 32.62 -17.99 65.31
C THR A 15 31.30 -17.22 65.29
N ASN A 16 30.59 -17.08 66.42
CA ASN A 16 29.33 -16.31 66.48
C ASN A 16 29.48 -14.91 65.84
N GLN A 17 30.69 -14.35 65.87
CA GLN A 17 31.10 -13.12 65.17
C GLN A 17 30.95 -13.22 63.62
N GLN A 18 31.50 -14.26 62.99
CA GLN A 18 31.44 -14.48 61.55
C GLN A 18 30.01 -14.75 61.06
N GLN A 19 29.22 -15.47 61.87
CA GLN A 19 27.80 -15.67 61.58
C GLN A 19 27.02 -14.35 61.64
N LEU A 20 27.31 -13.50 62.64
CA LEU A 20 26.69 -12.20 62.80
C LEU A 20 27.05 -11.24 61.66
N GLU A 21 28.30 -11.26 61.18
CA GLU A 21 28.76 -10.51 60.02
C GLU A 21 28.06 -10.95 58.72
N ALA A 22 27.97 -12.26 58.46
CA ALA A 22 27.26 -12.81 57.31
C ALA A 22 25.76 -12.49 57.31
N ILE A 23 25.11 -12.56 58.48
CA ILE A 23 23.71 -12.16 58.65
C ILE A 23 23.53 -10.67 58.34
N THR A 24 24.44 -9.82 58.79
CA THR A 24 24.38 -8.37 58.56
C THR A 24 24.54 -8.03 57.07
N GLU A 25 25.47 -8.70 56.38
CA GLU A 25 25.68 -8.54 54.94
C GLU A 25 24.47 -9.01 54.13
N LEU A 26 23.91 -10.19 54.46
CA LEU A 26 22.67 -10.68 53.85
C LEU A 26 21.50 -9.70 54.04
N LYS A 27 21.39 -9.09 55.23
CA LYS A 27 20.33 -8.11 55.52
C LYS A 27 20.44 -6.87 54.62
N LEU A 28 21.66 -6.35 54.43
CA LEU A 28 21.93 -5.23 53.53
C LEU A 28 21.60 -5.57 52.06
N ILE A 29 21.88 -6.80 51.63
CA ILE A 29 21.53 -7.27 50.28
C ILE A 29 20.01 -7.35 50.11
N VAL A 30 19.29 -7.90 51.10
CA VAL A 30 17.83 -7.98 51.09
C VAL A 30 17.20 -6.59 51.04
N ASP A 31 17.70 -5.63 51.82
CA ASP A 31 17.21 -4.25 51.80
C ASP A 31 17.42 -3.60 50.42
N ARG A 32 18.62 -3.78 49.83
CA ARG A 32 18.92 -3.26 48.48
C ARG A 32 18.03 -3.89 47.41
N LEU A 33 17.84 -5.20 47.46
CA LEU A 33 16.96 -5.92 46.52
C LEU A 33 15.51 -5.47 46.66
N SER A 34 15.05 -5.26 47.90
CA SER A 34 13.68 -4.78 48.17
C SER A 34 13.46 -3.39 47.57
N GLN A 35 14.43 -2.49 47.72
CA GLN A 35 14.40 -1.16 47.11
C GLN A 35 14.43 -1.22 45.57
N GLN A 36 15.19 -2.16 44.98
CA GLN A 36 15.19 -2.37 43.53
C GLN A 36 13.87 -2.92 43.00
N VAL A 37 13.22 -3.84 43.74
CA VAL A 37 11.90 -4.38 43.39
C VAL A 37 10.86 -3.26 43.40
N GLU A 38 10.85 -2.42 44.43
CA GLU A 38 9.90 -1.30 44.54
C GLU A 38 10.10 -0.28 43.41
N SER A 39 11.35 0.09 43.11
CA SER A 39 11.66 0.97 41.98
C SER A 39 11.20 0.40 40.64
N LYS A 40 11.40 -0.90 40.40
CA LYS A 40 10.94 -1.57 39.17
C LYS A 40 9.42 -1.67 39.11
N GLN A 41 8.74 -1.87 40.24
CA GLN A 41 7.29 -1.93 40.29
C GLN A 41 6.66 -0.60 39.83
N VAL A 42 7.24 0.52 40.25
CA VAL A 42 6.81 1.86 39.82
C VAL A 42 7.06 2.07 38.32
N GLU A 43 8.23 1.68 37.81
CA GLU A 43 8.56 1.80 36.39
C GLU A 43 7.65 0.93 35.50
N LEU A 44 7.33 -0.29 35.95
CA LEU A 44 6.40 -1.18 35.25
C LEU A 44 5.00 -0.57 35.18
N GLY A 45 4.47 -0.05 36.30
CA GLY A 45 3.16 0.61 36.30
C GLY A 45 3.10 1.82 35.36
N ALA A 46 4.17 2.62 35.29
CA ALA A 46 4.25 3.74 34.34
C ALA A 46 4.28 3.26 32.88
N LYS A 47 5.03 2.20 32.57
CA LYS A 47 5.08 1.60 31.23
C LYS A 47 3.75 0.97 30.82
N GLU A 48 3.07 0.29 31.74
CA GLU A 48 1.74 -0.30 31.51
C GLU A 48 0.70 0.80 31.21
N GLY A 49 0.72 1.90 31.95
CA GLY A 49 -0.13 3.06 31.67
C GLY A 49 0.11 3.64 30.27
N ASN A 50 1.37 3.91 29.92
CA ASN A 50 1.74 4.43 28.60
C ASN A 50 1.35 3.47 27.46
N MET A 51 1.53 2.16 27.67
CA MET A 51 1.16 1.15 26.68
C MET A 51 -0.35 1.07 26.47
N ALA A 52 -1.14 1.18 27.54
CA ALA A 52 -2.60 1.23 27.45
C ALA A 52 -3.08 2.47 26.68
N GLU A 53 -2.51 3.64 26.98
CA GLU A 53 -2.82 4.89 26.26
C GLU A 53 -2.47 4.79 24.76
N GLN A 54 -1.29 4.26 24.44
CA GLN A 54 -0.87 4.03 23.05
C GLN A 54 -1.78 3.05 22.33
N GLN A 55 -2.19 1.97 22.99
CA GLN A 55 -3.09 0.97 22.41
C GLN A 55 -4.47 1.58 22.08
N MET A 56 -5.01 2.41 22.97
CA MET A 56 -6.26 3.14 22.73
C MET A 56 -6.12 4.12 21.55
N ALA A 57 -5.01 4.83 21.46
CA ALA A 57 -4.74 5.76 20.35
C ALA A 57 -4.63 5.03 19.01
N ILE A 58 -3.93 3.89 18.96
CA ILE A 58 -3.83 3.04 17.76
C ILE A 58 -5.22 2.58 17.33
N GLN A 59 -6.04 2.10 18.26
CA GLN A 59 -7.39 1.63 17.95
C GLN A 59 -8.26 2.74 17.35
N ALA A 60 -8.24 3.93 17.96
CA ALA A 60 -8.99 5.08 17.44
C ALA A 60 -8.50 5.56 16.07
N LEU A 61 -7.19 5.47 15.80
CA LEU A 61 -6.62 5.80 14.49
C LEU A 61 -7.00 4.76 13.42
N MET A 62 -7.01 3.48 13.76
CA MET A 62 -7.43 2.41 12.84
C MET A 62 -8.90 2.55 12.44
N GLU A 63 -9.79 2.90 13.38
CA GLU A 63 -11.20 3.16 13.09
C GLU A 63 -11.36 4.33 12.11
N LYS A 64 -10.69 5.46 12.39
CA LYS A 64 -10.69 6.61 11.48
C LYS A 64 -10.14 6.29 10.09
N LEU A 65 -9.09 5.46 10.02
CA LEU A 65 -8.51 5.02 8.76
C LEU A 65 -9.52 4.20 7.95
N MET A 66 -10.25 3.30 8.60
CA MET A 66 -11.29 2.49 7.97
C MET A 66 -12.43 3.34 7.43
N ASP A 67 -12.92 4.31 8.22
CA ASP A 67 -13.98 5.23 7.80
C ASP A 67 -13.53 6.10 6.61
N ALA A 68 -12.30 6.61 6.65
CA ALA A 68 -11.73 7.39 5.56
C ALA A 68 -11.59 6.57 4.27
N GLU A 69 -11.17 5.30 4.38
CA GLU A 69 -11.05 4.41 3.22
C GLU A 69 -12.41 4.04 2.63
N ASN A 70 -13.43 3.81 3.47
CA ASN A 70 -14.80 3.60 3.01
C ASN A 70 -15.35 4.83 2.28
N ALA A 71 -15.13 6.03 2.84
CA ALA A 71 -15.52 7.29 2.20
C ALA A 71 -14.79 7.50 0.87
N ARG A 72 -13.50 7.18 0.78
CA ARG A 72 -12.71 7.24 -0.46
C ARG A 72 -13.31 6.33 -1.53
N ARG A 73 -13.65 5.08 -1.19
CA ARG A 73 -14.26 4.12 -2.12
C ARG A 73 -15.59 4.61 -2.65
N ALA A 74 -16.46 5.09 -1.75
CA ALA A 74 -17.77 5.63 -2.12
C ALA A 74 -17.64 6.82 -3.07
N LEU A 75 -16.78 7.80 -2.72
CA LEU A 75 -16.56 8.99 -3.54
C LEU A 75 -15.95 8.64 -4.89
N HIS A 76 -14.96 7.73 -4.92
CA HIS A 76 -14.35 7.27 -6.15
C HIS A 76 -15.38 6.62 -7.08
N ASN A 77 -16.26 5.77 -6.55
CA ASN A 77 -17.33 5.17 -7.33
C ASN A 77 -18.28 6.24 -7.90
N THR A 78 -18.73 7.21 -7.08
CA THR A 78 -19.58 8.31 -7.54
C THR A 78 -18.91 9.11 -8.67
N VAL A 79 -17.61 9.40 -8.55
CA VAL A 79 -16.86 10.09 -9.60
C VAL A 79 -16.82 9.27 -10.91
N GLN A 80 -16.63 7.95 -10.83
CA GLN A 80 -16.63 7.09 -12.02
C GLN A 80 -18.02 7.01 -12.65
N GLU A 81 -19.09 6.90 -11.86
CA GLU A 81 -20.47 6.87 -12.36
C GLU A 81 -20.84 8.18 -13.07
N LEU A 82 -20.44 9.33 -12.51
CA LEU A 82 -20.66 10.64 -13.12
C LEU A 82 -19.89 10.82 -14.44
N LYS A 83 -18.71 10.20 -14.56
CA LYS A 83 -17.96 10.14 -15.83
C LYS A 83 -18.58 9.19 -16.86
N GLY A 84 -19.51 8.34 -16.45
CA GLY A 84 -20.14 7.33 -17.28
C GLY A 84 -19.53 5.93 -17.10
N ASN A 85 -20.42 4.94 -16.92
CA ASN A 85 -20.06 3.53 -16.78
C ASN A 85 -19.53 2.90 -18.08
N ILE A 86 -19.91 3.48 -19.22
CA ILE A 86 -19.40 3.10 -20.54
C ILE A 86 -18.73 4.34 -21.12
N ARG A 87 -17.45 4.21 -21.46
CA ARG A 87 -16.65 5.27 -22.06
C ARG A 87 -15.96 4.75 -23.31
N VAL A 88 -15.94 5.59 -24.34
CA VAL A 88 -15.33 5.33 -25.63
C VAL A 88 -14.22 6.35 -25.86
N PHE A 89 -12.98 5.87 -25.85
CA PHE A 89 -11.82 6.67 -26.18
C PHE A 89 -11.34 6.36 -27.59
N CYS A 90 -10.99 7.40 -28.34
CA CYS A 90 -10.30 7.27 -29.61
C CYS A 90 -8.81 7.54 -29.42
N ARG A 91 -7.95 6.68 -29.96
CA ARG A 91 -6.50 6.91 -29.96
C ARG A 91 -5.97 6.90 -31.37
N VAL A 92 -5.45 8.03 -31.82
CA VAL A 92 -4.84 8.17 -33.13
C VAL A 92 -3.38 7.77 -33.05
N ARG A 93 -2.94 6.84 -33.90
CA ARG A 93 -1.51 6.47 -33.97
C ARG A 93 -0.72 7.51 -34.77
N PRO A 94 0.58 7.69 -34.49
CA PRO A 94 1.49 8.41 -35.39
C PRO A 94 1.41 7.90 -36.83
N ALA A 95 1.31 8.84 -37.77
CA ALA A 95 1.48 8.52 -39.17
C ALA A 95 2.93 8.08 -39.44
N PRO A 96 3.12 7.08 -40.32
CA PRO A 96 4.45 6.78 -40.83
C PRO A 96 5.03 7.98 -41.59
N GLU A 97 6.35 8.08 -41.63
CA GLU A 97 7.05 9.17 -42.32
C GLU A 97 6.58 9.30 -43.77
N GLY A 98 6.31 10.53 -44.20
CA GLY A 98 5.88 10.84 -45.57
C GLY A 98 4.39 10.69 -45.85
N VAL A 99 3.56 10.34 -44.86
CA VAL A 99 2.09 10.26 -45.02
C VAL A 99 1.41 11.41 -44.29
N ALA A 100 0.60 12.19 -45.02
CA ALA A 100 -0.21 13.25 -44.43
C ALA A 100 -1.33 12.67 -43.55
N ASN A 101 -1.54 13.26 -42.36
CA ASN A 101 -2.65 12.90 -41.49
C ASN A 101 -3.98 13.40 -42.10
N ALA A 102 -4.84 12.47 -42.47
CA ALA A 102 -6.22 12.77 -42.88
C ALA A 102 -7.18 13.04 -41.69
N LEU A 103 -6.66 12.89 -40.47
CA LEU A 103 -7.38 13.02 -39.21
C LEU A 103 -7.01 14.33 -38.52
N ASP A 104 -8.04 15.04 -38.09
CA ASP A 104 -7.94 16.29 -37.33
C ASP A 104 -8.59 16.11 -35.96
N VAL A 105 -7.83 16.37 -34.89
CA VAL A 105 -8.29 16.21 -33.51
C VAL A 105 -8.63 17.59 -32.97
N SER A 106 -9.90 17.82 -32.64
CA SER A 106 -10.38 19.10 -32.08
C SER A 106 -10.90 18.89 -30.66
N ASP A 107 -10.54 19.83 -29.78
CA ASP A 107 -11.03 19.92 -28.39
C ASP A 107 -10.85 18.64 -27.52
N GLY A 108 -10.01 17.70 -27.94
CA GLY A 108 -9.76 16.44 -27.24
C GLY A 108 -10.97 15.49 -27.12
N THR A 109 -12.09 15.80 -27.77
CA THR A 109 -13.34 15.00 -27.71
C THR A 109 -13.95 14.78 -29.10
N LYS A 110 -13.52 15.55 -30.11
CA LYS A 110 -14.00 15.46 -31.47
C LYS A 110 -12.87 15.04 -32.42
N LEU A 111 -13.20 14.15 -33.33
CA LEU A 111 -12.32 13.69 -34.40
C LEU A 111 -12.98 13.97 -35.75
N SER A 112 -12.27 14.64 -36.64
CA SER A 112 -12.73 14.94 -37.99
C SER A 112 -11.86 14.18 -39.01
N LEU A 113 -12.48 13.34 -39.82
CA LEU A 113 -11.85 12.65 -40.95
C LEU A 113 -12.19 13.42 -42.23
N LYS A 114 -11.17 13.90 -42.93
CA LYS A 114 -11.32 14.55 -44.24
C LYS A 114 -11.03 13.53 -45.33
N HIS A 115 -12.01 13.28 -46.19
CA HIS A 115 -11.86 12.41 -47.35
C HIS A 115 -12.47 13.10 -48.57
N SER A 116 -11.62 13.50 -49.52
CA SER A 116 -12.01 14.29 -50.69
C SER A 116 -12.71 15.60 -50.29
N SER A 117 -13.95 15.82 -50.72
CA SER A 117 -14.78 16.98 -50.38
C SER A 117 -15.56 16.82 -49.07
N ASP A 118 -15.58 15.62 -48.49
CA ASP A 118 -16.45 15.28 -47.38
C ASP A 118 -15.68 15.28 -46.07
N SER A 119 -16.31 15.82 -45.02
CA SER A 119 -15.80 15.80 -43.65
C SER A 119 -16.74 14.98 -42.79
N HIS A 120 -16.21 13.96 -42.13
CA HIS A 120 -16.95 13.13 -41.18
C HIS A 120 -16.48 13.42 -39.76
N ASN A 121 -17.42 13.85 -38.90
CA ASN A 121 -17.13 14.23 -37.53
C ASN A 121 -17.65 13.17 -36.56
N PHE A 122 -16.81 12.79 -35.61
CA PHE A 122 -17.10 11.78 -34.59
C PHE A 122 -16.87 12.38 -33.20
N GLY A 123 -17.78 12.09 -32.28
CA GLY A 123 -17.67 12.46 -30.86
C GLY A 123 -17.28 11.25 -30.01
N PHE A 124 -16.35 11.47 -29.09
CA PHE A 124 -15.85 10.49 -28.13
C PHE A 124 -15.74 11.12 -26.75
N ASP A 125 -15.66 10.29 -25.69
CA ASP A 125 -15.40 10.79 -24.34
C ASP A 125 -14.01 11.43 -24.24
N LYS A 126 -13.05 10.89 -25.01
CA LYS A 126 -11.72 11.48 -25.18
C LYS A 126 -11.07 11.00 -26.48
N VAL A 127 -10.33 11.89 -27.12
CA VAL A 127 -9.51 11.64 -28.32
C VAL A 127 -8.05 11.93 -27.98
N PHE A 128 -7.22 10.91 -28.04
CA PHE A 128 -5.78 11.00 -27.90
C PHE A 128 -5.15 11.27 -29.27
N ASP A 129 -4.43 12.37 -29.38
CA ASP A 129 -3.70 12.74 -30.58
C ASP A 129 -2.45 11.86 -30.77
N PRO A 130 -1.82 11.88 -31.96
CA PRO A 130 -0.64 11.06 -32.24
C PRO A 130 0.55 11.24 -31.29
N SER A 131 0.68 12.38 -30.62
CA SER A 131 1.75 12.63 -29.65
C SER A 131 1.47 12.03 -28.27
N ALA A 132 0.26 11.55 -28.02
CA ALA A 132 -0.14 10.98 -26.74
C ALA A 132 0.61 9.67 -26.43
N GLY A 133 1.52 9.77 -25.46
CA GLY A 133 2.26 8.64 -24.93
C GLY A 133 1.41 7.66 -24.12
N GLN A 134 1.99 6.51 -23.79
CA GLN A 134 1.30 5.44 -23.04
C GLN A 134 0.88 5.89 -21.64
N ALA A 135 1.67 6.76 -20.99
CA ALA A 135 1.36 7.29 -19.67
C ALA A 135 0.08 8.13 -19.67
N ALA A 136 -0.09 9.00 -20.68
CA ALA A 136 -1.28 9.84 -20.82
C ALA A 136 -2.55 9.01 -21.06
N VAL A 137 -2.45 7.90 -21.80
CA VAL A 137 -3.57 6.96 -21.98
C VAL A 137 -3.88 6.24 -20.67
N PHE A 138 -2.85 5.83 -19.92
CA PHE A 138 -3.03 5.15 -18.65
C PHE A 138 -3.67 6.05 -17.58
N GLU A 139 -3.37 7.35 -17.56
CA GLU A 139 -3.95 8.30 -16.62
C GLU A 139 -5.49 8.32 -16.63
N GLU A 140 -6.10 8.15 -17.81
CA GLU A 140 -7.57 8.07 -17.95
C GLU A 140 -8.16 6.73 -17.50
N VAL A 141 -7.35 5.67 -17.59
CA VAL A 141 -7.70 4.29 -17.21
C VAL A 141 -7.38 4.03 -15.73
N ASP A 142 -6.52 4.85 -15.12
CA ASP A 142 -6.02 4.69 -13.76
C ASP A 142 -7.16 4.59 -12.72
N GLY A 143 -8.20 5.41 -12.91
CA GLY A 143 -9.40 5.39 -12.06
C GLY A 143 -10.20 4.09 -12.19
N LEU A 144 -10.24 3.49 -13.38
CA LEU A 144 -10.87 2.18 -13.59
C LEU A 144 -10.08 1.07 -12.89
N VAL A 145 -8.74 1.10 -12.94
CA VAL A 145 -7.91 0.14 -12.20
C VAL A 145 -8.16 0.27 -10.69
N GLN A 146 -8.34 1.50 -10.20
CA GLN A 146 -8.71 1.71 -8.80
C GLN A 146 -10.10 1.16 -8.47
N SER A 147 -11.09 1.30 -9.35
CA SER A 147 -12.40 0.67 -9.17
C SER A 147 -12.32 -0.85 -9.10
N ALA A 148 -11.44 -1.46 -9.90
CA ALA A 148 -11.19 -2.90 -9.84
C ALA A 148 -10.61 -3.34 -8.49
N LEU A 149 -9.67 -2.55 -7.94
CA LEU A 149 -9.18 -2.74 -6.57
C LEU A 149 -10.31 -2.58 -5.56
N ASP A 150 -11.17 -1.58 -5.72
CA ASP A 150 -12.28 -1.31 -4.78
C ASP A 150 -13.41 -2.35 -4.84
N GLY A 151 -13.29 -3.39 -5.68
CA GLY A 151 -14.22 -4.51 -5.76
C GLY A 151 -15.22 -4.44 -6.93
N TYR A 152 -15.05 -3.50 -7.86
CA TYR A 152 -15.92 -3.34 -9.02
C TYR A 152 -15.41 -4.11 -10.23
N LYS A 153 -16.34 -4.58 -11.06
CA LYS A 153 -15.99 -5.26 -12.32
C LYS A 153 -15.67 -4.23 -13.39
N VAL A 154 -14.48 -4.33 -13.96
CA VAL A 154 -13.99 -3.42 -15.00
C VAL A 154 -13.59 -4.23 -16.23
N CYS A 155 -13.99 -3.75 -17.40
CA CYS A 155 -13.60 -4.34 -18.68
C CYS A 155 -13.03 -3.25 -19.59
N ILE A 156 -11.83 -3.50 -20.12
CA ILE A 156 -11.16 -2.61 -21.07
C ILE A 156 -10.79 -3.46 -22.27
N PHE A 157 -11.23 -3.03 -23.45
CA PHE A 157 -10.90 -3.68 -24.70
C PHE A 157 -10.46 -2.64 -25.73
N ALA A 158 -9.56 -3.03 -26.61
CA ALA A 158 -9.10 -2.21 -27.72
C ALA A 158 -9.76 -2.69 -29.02
N TYR A 159 -10.36 -1.77 -29.77
CA TYR A 159 -11.03 -2.05 -31.04
C TYR A 159 -10.36 -1.30 -32.21
N GLY A 160 -10.39 -1.89 -33.40
CA GLY A 160 -9.83 -1.31 -34.63
C GLY A 160 -9.24 -2.35 -35.58
N GLN A 161 -8.85 -1.92 -36.78
CA GLN A 161 -8.24 -2.79 -37.80
C GLN A 161 -6.83 -3.29 -37.41
N THR A 162 -6.31 -4.28 -38.14
CA THR A 162 -4.90 -4.70 -37.99
C THR A 162 -3.95 -3.53 -38.28
N GLY A 163 -2.92 -3.38 -37.44
CA GLY A 163 -1.96 -2.26 -37.54
C GLY A 163 -2.44 -0.94 -36.90
N SER A 164 -3.65 -0.85 -36.35
CA SER A 164 -4.16 0.39 -35.74
C SER A 164 -3.57 0.72 -34.36
N GLY A 165 -2.75 -0.16 -33.77
CA GLY A 165 -2.13 0.08 -32.46
C GLY A 165 -2.84 -0.56 -31.25
N LYS A 166 -3.77 -1.51 -31.45
CA LYS A 166 -4.43 -2.25 -30.35
C LYS A 166 -3.43 -2.92 -29.40
N THR A 167 -2.53 -3.76 -29.92
CA THR A 167 -1.51 -4.47 -29.14
C THR A 167 -0.55 -3.48 -28.48
N TYR A 168 -0.15 -2.42 -29.19
CA TYR A 168 0.67 -1.36 -28.63
C TYR A 168 -0.04 -0.66 -27.46
N THR A 169 -1.34 -0.42 -27.54
CA THR A 169 -2.09 0.22 -26.44
C THR A 169 -2.22 -0.69 -25.23
N MET A 170 -2.57 -1.97 -25.43
CA MET A 170 -2.78 -2.91 -24.34
C MET A 170 -1.47 -3.38 -23.70
N GLN A 171 -0.50 -3.79 -24.49
CA GLN A 171 0.76 -4.37 -24.01
C GLN A 171 1.92 -3.37 -24.04
N GLY A 172 1.97 -2.52 -25.07
CA GLY A 172 3.10 -1.61 -25.29
C GLY A 172 4.33 -2.34 -25.81
N THR A 173 5.49 -1.84 -25.42
CA THR A 173 6.80 -2.43 -25.76
C THR A 173 7.50 -2.95 -24.51
N PRO A 174 8.60 -3.73 -24.63
CA PRO A 174 9.40 -4.14 -23.49
C PRO A 174 10.00 -2.98 -22.68
N ASP A 175 10.25 -1.83 -23.31
CA ASP A 175 10.73 -0.62 -22.64
C ASP A 175 9.68 -0.09 -21.63
N PRO A 176 10.05 0.06 -20.33
CA PRO A 176 9.17 0.59 -19.28
C PRO A 176 8.55 1.95 -19.60
N ALA A 177 9.24 2.82 -20.33
CA ALA A 177 8.68 4.12 -20.73
C ALA A 177 7.43 3.94 -21.63
N ASN A 178 7.39 2.84 -22.37
CA ASN A 178 6.41 2.53 -23.39
C ASN A 178 5.52 1.31 -23.04
N TRP A 179 5.51 0.90 -21.77
CA TRP A 179 4.55 -0.07 -21.24
C TRP A 179 3.10 0.35 -21.53
N GLY A 180 2.29 -0.59 -22.00
CA GLY A 180 0.86 -0.38 -22.27
C GLY A 180 0.00 -0.46 -21.01
N LEU A 181 -1.31 -0.54 -21.22
CA LEU A 181 -2.30 -0.59 -20.13
C LEU A 181 -2.10 -1.80 -19.20
N ILE A 182 -1.91 -3.00 -19.74
CA ILE A 182 -1.78 -4.25 -18.96
C ILE A 182 -0.62 -4.19 -17.96
N PRO A 183 0.65 -3.96 -18.38
CA PRO A 183 1.77 -3.93 -17.43
C PRO A 183 1.66 -2.78 -16.43
N ARG A 184 1.13 -1.60 -16.81
CA ARG A 184 0.92 -0.47 -15.88
C ARG A 184 -0.16 -0.77 -14.85
N SER A 185 -1.29 -1.35 -15.27
CA SER A 185 -2.35 -1.79 -14.37
C SER A 185 -1.84 -2.82 -13.37
N LEU A 186 -1.08 -3.81 -13.83
CA LEU A 186 -0.49 -4.82 -12.95
C LEU A 186 0.47 -4.20 -11.94
N SER A 187 1.35 -3.29 -12.38
CA SER A 187 2.25 -2.57 -11.47
C SER A 187 1.47 -1.83 -10.38
N LYS A 188 0.44 -1.05 -10.78
CA LYS A 188 -0.42 -0.32 -9.83
C LYS A 188 -1.10 -1.27 -8.84
N ILE A 189 -1.69 -2.36 -9.31
CA ILE A 189 -2.38 -3.33 -8.46
C ILE A 189 -1.40 -3.89 -7.41
N LEU A 190 -0.20 -4.28 -7.82
CA LEU A 190 0.82 -4.81 -6.92
C LEU A 190 1.34 -3.76 -5.94
N ASP A 191 1.56 -2.53 -6.40
CA ASP A 191 2.01 -1.42 -5.54
C ASP A 191 0.96 -1.05 -4.50
N THR A 192 -0.30 -0.92 -4.91
CA THR A 192 -1.41 -0.60 -4.01
C THR A 192 -1.66 -1.77 -3.04
N SER A 193 -1.67 -3.01 -3.52
CA SER A 193 -1.80 -4.20 -2.66
C SER A 193 -0.72 -4.23 -1.56
N ARG A 194 0.54 -3.94 -1.90
CA ARG A 194 1.63 -3.87 -0.91
C ARG A 194 1.43 -2.76 0.12
N LYS A 195 0.97 -1.58 -0.30
CA LYS A 195 0.69 -0.46 0.62
C LYS A 195 -0.44 -0.83 1.59
N MET A 196 -1.53 -1.36 1.06
CA MET A 196 -2.70 -1.72 1.87
C MET A 196 -2.45 -2.90 2.83
N ARG A 197 -1.43 -3.73 2.59
CA ARG A 197 -0.99 -4.74 3.57
C ARG A 197 -0.52 -4.12 4.88
N ALA A 198 0.10 -2.93 4.84
CA ALA A 198 0.50 -2.21 6.05
C ALA A 198 -0.74 -1.76 6.85
N ASP A 199 -1.84 -1.49 6.15
CA ASP A 199 -3.13 -1.11 6.73
C ASP A 199 -3.99 -2.33 7.12
N GLY A 200 -3.45 -3.56 7.02
CA GLY A 200 -4.12 -4.80 7.41
C GLY A 200 -4.93 -5.50 6.31
N TRP A 201 -4.88 -5.02 5.06
CA TRP A 201 -5.61 -5.66 3.95
C TRP A 201 -4.86 -6.87 3.39
N VAL A 202 -5.60 -7.96 3.15
CA VAL A 202 -5.10 -9.17 2.49
C VAL A 202 -5.74 -9.30 1.12
N TRP A 203 -4.91 -9.45 0.08
CA TRP A 203 -5.33 -9.58 -1.31
C TRP A 203 -4.85 -10.91 -1.88
N VAL A 204 -5.71 -11.56 -2.65
CA VAL A 204 -5.38 -12.72 -3.48
C VAL A 204 -5.65 -12.34 -4.92
N LEU A 205 -4.64 -12.52 -5.78
CA LEU A 205 -4.81 -12.42 -7.23
C LEU A 205 -5.18 -13.83 -7.71
N GLU A 206 -6.42 -14.02 -8.16
CA GLU A 206 -6.90 -15.26 -8.78
C GLU A 206 -6.83 -15.18 -10.31
#